data_AF-B3S9V9-F1
#
_entry.id   AF-B3S9V9-F1
#
_cell.length_a   1.000
_cell.length_b   1.000
_cell.length_c   1.000
_cell.angle_alpha   90.00
_cell.angle_beta   90.00
_cell.angle_gamma   90.00
#
_symmetry.space_group_name_H-M   'P 1'
#
loop_
_entity.id
_entity.type
_entity.pdbx_description
1 polymer ?
#
loop_
_entity_poly.entity_id
_entity_poly.type
_entity_poly.pdbx_seq_one_letter_code
_entity_poly.pdbx_strand_id
1 'polypeptide(L)'
;MPSELFYNAINFKYKPIAWWIGLLSKYIVRPNDKFKQFIDQSRKKLRFQSPIVGLHIRHTDKKLETRLFNIDKYIIKVKAFYDRLVSQKVNFKKRIFVVTDEPQLVDQ
;
A
#
# COMPACT_ATOMS: atom_id res chain seq x y z
N MET A 1 4.29 -14.18 18.59
CA MET A 1 2.96 -14.77 18.35
C MET A 1 2.87 -16.04 19.18
N PRO A 2 1.74 -16.33 19.84
CA PRO A 2 1.56 -17.61 20.54
C PRO A 2 1.77 -18.80 19.60
N SER A 3 2.42 -19.87 20.09
CA SER A 3 2.88 -20.99 19.26
C SER A 3 1.74 -21.71 18.53
N GLU A 4 0.59 -21.91 19.18
CA GLU A 4 -0.57 -22.57 18.57
C GLU A 4 -1.15 -21.78 17.38
N LEU A 5 -1.23 -20.45 17.52
CA LEU A 5 -1.64 -19.54 16.46
C LEU A 5 -0.66 -19.54 15.28
N PHE A 6 0.64 -19.76 15.55
CA PHE A 6 1.65 -19.83 14.50
C PHE A 6 1.45 -21.01 13.56
N TYR A 7 1.26 -22.22 14.09
CA TYR A 7 1.03 -23.41 13.28
C TYR A 7 -0.26 -23.31 12.45
N ASN A 8 -1.33 -22.77 13.03
CA ASN A 8 -2.56 -22.50 12.29
C ASN A 8 -2.38 -21.44 11.18
N ALA A 9 -1.62 -20.38 11.46
CA ALA A 9 -1.38 -19.31 10.49
C ALA A 9 -0.50 -19.75 9.31
N ILE A 10 0.47 -20.64 9.51
CA ILE A 10 1.31 -21.19 8.43
C ILE A 10 0.46 -21.92 7.39
N ASN A 11 -0.55 -22.68 7.83
CA ASN A 11 -1.40 -23.47 6.94
C ASN A 11 -2.28 -22.59 6.03
N PHE A 12 -2.57 -21.35 6.43
CA PHE A 12 -3.50 -20.46 5.70
C PHE A 12 -2.84 -19.23 5.06
N LYS A 13 -1.62 -18.85 5.48
CA LYS A 13 -0.94 -17.62 5.03
C LYS A 13 0.53 -17.87 4.73
N TYR A 14 0.97 -17.44 3.54
CA TYR A 14 2.37 -17.44 3.11
C TYR A 14 3.33 -16.62 4.02
N LYS A 15 2.81 -15.76 4.92
CA LYS A 15 3.60 -14.92 5.84
C LYS A 15 2.91 -14.76 7.22
N PRO A 16 3.00 -15.76 8.10
CA PRO A 16 2.27 -15.80 9.39
C PRO A 16 2.65 -14.67 10.35
N ILE A 17 3.94 -14.27 10.38
CA ILE A 17 4.41 -13.17 11.25
C ILE A 17 3.82 -11.83 10.82
N ALA A 18 3.80 -11.54 9.51
CA ALA A 18 3.23 -10.29 9.00
C ALA A 18 1.72 -10.22 9.28
N TRP A 19 1.02 -11.35 9.16
CA TRP A 19 -0.39 -11.43 9.52
C TRP A 19 -0.63 -11.15 11.01
N TRP A 20 0.19 -11.73 11.89
CA TRP A 20 0.10 -11.49 13.34
C TRP A 20 0.33 -10.03 13.72
N ILE A 21 1.37 -9.40 13.17
CA ILE A 21 1.64 -7.98 13.38
C ILE A 21 0.45 -7.15 12.87
N GLY A 22 -0.13 -7.51 11.73
CA GLY A 22 -1.33 -6.87 11.20
C GLY A 22 -2.52 -6.90 12.16
N LEU A 23 -2.70 -7.98 12.92
CA LEU A 23 -3.75 -8.07 13.94
C LEU A 23 -3.53 -7.06 15.07
N LEU A 24 -2.29 -6.95 15.57
CA LEU A 24 -1.92 -5.97 16.60
C LEU A 24 -2.07 -4.55 16.07
N SER A 25 -1.55 -4.27 14.88
CA SER A 25 -1.67 -2.97 14.23
C SER A 25 -3.13 -2.57 14.06
N LYS A 26 -4.01 -3.48 13.63
CA LYS A 26 -5.45 -3.21 13.48
C LYS A 26 -6.11 -2.75 14.78
N TYR A 27 -5.68 -3.30 15.91
CA TYR A 27 -6.20 -2.89 17.21
C TYR A 27 -5.67 -1.51 17.61
N ILE A 28 -4.36 -1.29 17.47
CA ILE A 28 -3.68 -0.04 17.84
C ILE A 28 -4.17 1.14 17.02
N VAL A 29 -4.32 0.98 15.70
CA VAL A 29 -4.68 2.07 14.78
C VAL A 29 -6.19 2.26 14.62
N ARG A 30 -7.00 1.76 15.57
CA ARG A 30 -8.46 1.90 15.51
C ARG A 30 -8.84 3.39 15.53
N PRO A 31 -9.54 3.90 14.50
CA PRO A 31 -9.90 5.31 14.46
C PRO A 31 -11.02 5.61 15.45
N ASN A 32 -10.96 6.79 16.08
CA ASN A 32 -12.13 7.39 16.70
C ASN A 32 -13.08 7.97 15.63
N ASP A 33 -14.27 8.40 16.03
CA ASP A 33 -15.30 8.85 15.07
C ASP A 33 -14.83 10.04 14.22
N LYS A 34 -14.16 11.01 14.83
CA LYS A 34 -13.61 12.18 14.13
C LYS A 34 -12.57 11.77 13.07
N PHE A 35 -11.65 10.88 13.42
CA PHE A 35 -10.62 10.41 12.49
C PHE A 35 -11.20 9.53 11.39
N LYS A 36 -12.22 8.72 11.69
CA LYS A 36 -12.95 7.94 10.69
C LYS A 36 -13.64 8.84 9.67
N GLN A 37 -14.34 9.89 10.13
CA GLN A 37 -14.96 10.88 9.24
C GLN A 37 -13.93 11.58 8.35
N PHE A 38 -12.78 11.95 8.91
CA PHE A 38 -11.68 12.55 8.13
C PHE A 38 -11.17 11.61 7.03
N ILE A 39 -10.98 10.32 7.32
CA ILE A 39 -10.58 9.30 6.34
C ILE A 39 -11.64 9.18 5.24
N ASP A 40 -12.92 9.09 5.59
CA ASP A 40 -14.00 8.91 4.62
C ASP A 40 -14.17 10.13 3.70
N GLN A 41 -14.05 11.34 4.25
CA GLN A 41 -14.07 12.59 3.47
C GLN A 41 -12.86 12.67 2.53
N SER A 42 -11.67 12.31 3.02
CA SER A 42 -10.45 12.28 2.20
C SER A 42 -10.55 11.29 1.05
N ARG A 43 -11.08 10.08 1.29
CA ARG A 43 -11.31 9.06 0.25
C ARG A 43 -12.27 9.57 -0.83
N LYS A 44 -13.33 10.28 -0.45
CA LYS A 44 -14.27 10.91 -1.40
C LYS A 44 -13.59 12.02 -2.21
N LYS A 45 -12.87 12.93 -1.56
CA LYS A 45 -12.14 14.04 -2.21
C LYS A 45 -11.13 13.53 -3.24
N LEU A 46 -10.37 12.49 -2.90
CA LEU A 46 -9.36 11.88 -3.75
C LEU A 46 -9.93 10.92 -4.80
N ARG A 47 -11.27 10.69 -4.80
CA ARG A 47 -11.94 9.68 -5.65
C ARG A 47 -11.25 8.32 -5.56
N PHE A 48 -10.89 7.91 -4.34
CA PHE A 48 -10.14 6.69 -4.06
C PHE A 48 -10.98 5.46 -4.43
N GLN A 49 -10.61 4.77 -5.51
CA GLN A 49 -11.39 3.69 -6.11
C GLN A 49 -10.47 2.56 -6.58
N SER A 50 -10.90 1.32 -6.37
CA SER A 50 -10.20 0.12 -6.85
C SER A 50 -10.51 -0.15 -8.33
N PRO A 51 -9.59 -0.80 -9.08
CA PRO A 51 -8.23 -1.17 -8.68
C PRO A 51 -7.31 0.07 -8.63
N ILE A 52 -6.44 0.11 -7.61
CA ILE A 52 -5.47 1.18 -7.41
C ILE A 52 -4.19 0.59 -6.83
N VAL A 53 -3.04 1.10 -7.28
CA VAL A 53 -1.74 0.71 -6.74
C VAL A 53 -1.21 1.84 -5.87
N GLY A 54 -0.91 1.54 -4.61
CA GLY A 54 -0.24 2.47 -3.70
C GLY A 54 1.26 2.49 -3.98
N LEU A 55 1.81 3.67 -4.20
CA LEU A 55 3.24 3.91 -4.40
C LEU A 55 3.76 4.81 -3.29
N HIS A 56 4.60 4.27 -2.41
CA HIS A 56 5.24 5.04 -1.35
C HIS A 56 6.71 5.27 -1.68
N ILE A 57 7.07 6.54 -1.87
CA ILE A 57 8.41 7.02 -2.18
C ILE A 57 8.91 7.77 -0.95
N ARG A 58 10.10 7.40 -0.45
CA ARG A 58 10.72 8.05 0.72
C ARG A 58 12.15 8.41 0.35
N HIS A 59 12.42 9.69 0.12
CA HIS A 59 13.68 10.22 -0.38
C HIS A 59 14.40 11.12 0.63
N THR A 60 13.70 11.99 1.35
CA THR A 60 14.32 13.13 2.04
C THR A 60 15.24 12.71 3.19
N ASP A 61 14.83 11.74 3.99
CA ASP A 61 15.57 11.25 5.17
C ASP A 61 16.44 10.02 4.86
N LYS A 62 16.23 9.37 3.70
CA LYS A 62 16.84 8.06 3.39
C LYS A 62 18.09 8.14 2.50
N LYS A 63 18.50 9.33 2.07
CA LYS A 63 19.68 9.54 1.18
C LYS A 63 20.98 8.99 1.78
N LEU A 64 21.07 8.89 3.11
CA LEU A 64 22.23 8.34 3.83
C LEU A 64 22.18 6.81 4.03
N GLU A 65 20.99 6.18 4.01
CA GLU A 65 20.81 4.78 4.41
C GLU A 65 20.45 3.83 3.26
N THR A 66 19.95 4.33 2.12
CA THR A 66 19.54 3.49 0.98
C THR A 66 19.73 4.22 -0.35
N ARG A 67 20.13 3.47 -1.40
CA ARG A 67 20.25 4.02 -2.76
C ARG A 67 18.92 4.63 -3.22
N LEU A 68 18.96 5.86 -3.73
CA LEU A 68 17.84 6.49 -4.43
C LEU A 68 17.40 5.60 -5.59
N PHE A 69 16.13 5.23 -5.62
CA PHE A 69 15.57 4.43 -6.70
C PHE A 69 14.83 5.37 -7.66
N ASN A 70 15.21 5.32 -8.95
CA ASN A 70 14.48 6.02 -10.00
C ASN A 70 13.01 5.55 -10.02
N ILE A 71 12.07 6.50 -10.18
CA ILE A 71 10.63 6.29 -10.30
C ILE A 71 10.28 5.19 -11.31
N ASP A 72 11.04 5.07 -12.41
CA ASP A 72 10.86 4.07 -13.45
C ASP A 72 10.79 2.63 -12.90
N LYS A 73 11.61 2.32 -11.89
CA LYS A 73 11.63 0.99 -11.27
C LYS A 73 10.32 0.66 -10.58
N TYR A 74 9.68 1.65 -9.97
CA TYR A 74 8.38 1.49 -9.36
C TYR A 74 7.31 1.29 -10.43
N ILE A 75 7.33 2.09 -11.50
CA ILE A 75 6.36 2.02 -12.61
C ILE A 75 6.38 0.65 -13.29
N ILE A 76 7.56 0.02 -13.47
CA ILE A 76 7.66 -1.34 -14.00
C ILE A 76 6.83 -2.34 -13.17
N LYS A 77 6.87 -2.24 -11.83
CA LYS A 77 6.10 -3.12 -10.94
C LYS A 77 4.60 -2.80 -10.98
N VAL A 78 4.25 -1.52 -11.08
CA VAL A 78 2.84 -1.09 -11.25
C VAL A 78 2.26 -1.64 -12.55
N LYS A 79 3.02 -1.53 -13.66
CA LYS A 79 2.61 -2.06 -14.96
C LYS A 79 2.38 -3.56 -14.90
N ALA A 80 3.33 -4.32 -14.35
CA ALA A 80 3.20 -5.76 -14.20
C ALA A 80 1.97 -6.18 -13.37
N PHE A 81 1.58 -5.42 -12.36
CA PHE A 81 0.34 -5.66 -11.61
C PHE A 81 -0.90 -5.47 -12.50
N TYR A 82 -0.97 -4.37 -13.24
CA TYR A 82 -2.12 -4.09 -14.09
C TYR A 82 -2.23 -5.02 -15.29
N ASP A 83 -1.11 -5.43 -15.87
CA ASP A 83 -1.10 -6.37 -16.99
C ASP A 83 -1.71 -7.72 -16.57
N ARG A 84 -1.44 -8.20 -15.34
CA ARG A 84 -2.08 -9.40 -14.76
C ARG A 84 -3.59 -9.23 -14.58
N LEU A 85 -4.06 -8.05 -14.21
CA LEU A 85 -5.50 -7.78 -14.06
C LEU A 85 -6.22 -7.69 -15.41
N VAL A 86 -5.57 -7.16 -16.45
CA VAL A 86 -6.13 -7.13 -17.82
C VAL A 86 -6.28 -8.56 -18.36
N SER A 87 -5.32 -9.45 -18.08
CA SER A 87 -5.45 -10.87 -18.42
C SER A 87 -6.69 -11.54 -17.80
N GLN A 88 -7.26 -10.97 -16.73
CA GLN A 88 -8.50 -11.43 -16.09
C GLN A 88 -9.78 -10.81 -16.71
N LYS A 89 -9.67 -10.11 -17.86
CA LYS A 89 -10.77 -9.48 -18.61
C LYS A 89 -11.61 -8.44 -17.84
N VAL A 90 -11.03 -7.79 -16.82
CA VAL A 90 -11.70 -6.71 -16.09
C VAL A 90 -11.41 -5.39 -16.81
N ASN A 91 -12.44 -4.64 -17.22
CA ASN A 91 -12.27 -3.30 -17.77
C ASN A 91 -12.17 -2.28 -16.61
N PHE A 92 -11.02 -1.61 -16.45
CA PHE A 92 -10.80 -0.63 -15.39
C PHE A 92 -9.83 0.48 -15.80
N LYS A 93 -9.94 1.63 -15.14
CA LYS A 93 -8.93 2.70 -15.23
C LYS A 93 -7.74 2.35 -14.34
N LYS A 94 -6.52 2.38 -14.89
CA LYS A 94 -5.27 2.22 -14.12
C LYS A 94 -5.08 3.45 -13.23
N ARG A 95 -5.02 3.26 -11.90
CA ARG A 95 -4.88 4.34 -10.90
C ARG A 95 -3.64 4.12 -10.05
N ILE A 96 -2.94 5.19 -9.68
CA ILE A 96 -1.81 5.15 -8.77
C ILE A 96 -2.07 6.14 -7.65
N PHE A 97 -1.93 5.70 -6.40
CA PHE A 97 -1.96 6.57 -5.23
C PHE A 97 -0.54 6.79 -4.75
N VAL A 98 0.01 7.98 -5.01
CA VAL A 98 1.40 8.31 -4.67
C VAL A 98 1.46 8.97 -3.29
N VAL A 99 2.37 8.47 -2.46
CA VAL A 99 2.75 9.02 -1.16
C VAL A 99 4.24 9.32 -1.25
N THR A 100 4.62 10.59 -1.14
CA THR A 100 6.02 11.02 -1.25
C THR A 100 6.32 12.15 -0.28
N ASP A 101 7.56 12.18 0.22
CA ASP A 101 8.15 13.29 0.97
C ASP A 101 8.82 14.34 0.06
N GLU A 102 9.02 14.02 -1.23
CA GLU A 102 9.44 14.94 -2.30
C GLU A 102 8.28 15.19 -3.29
N PRO A 103 7.51 16.29 -3.14
CA PRO A 103 6.34 16.56 -3.99
C PRO A 103 6.68 16.76 -5.48
N GLN A 104 7.88 17.27 -5.77
CA GLN A 104 8.36 17.58 -7.12
C GLN A 104 8.38 16.35 -8.06
N LEU A 105 8.39 15.13 -7.51
CA LEU A 105 8.36 13.88 -8.28
C LEU A 105 6.99 13.57 -8.89
N VAL A 106 5.92 14.22 -8.45
CA VAL A 106 4.55 13.99 -8.94
C VAL A 106 4.25 14.85 -10.17
N ASP A 107 4.95 15.97 -10.33
CA ASP A 107 4.77 16.92 -11.43
C ASP A 107 5.64 16.62 -12.66
N GLN A 108 6.47 15.57 -12.59
CA GLN A 108 7.29 15.04 -13.71
C GLN A 108 6.52 13.99 -14.51
#